data_AF-A0A8C3TW71-F1
#
_entry.id   AF-A0A8C3TW71-F1
#
_cell.length_a   1.000
_cell.length_b   1.000
_cell.length_c   1.000
_cell.angle_alpha   90.00
_cell.angle_beta   90.00
_cell.angle_gamma   90.00
#
_symmetry.space_group_name_H-M   'P 1'
#
loop_
_entity.id
_entity.type
_entity.pdbx_description
1 polymer ?
#
loop_
_entity_poly.entity_id
_entity_poly.type
_entity_poly.pdbx_seq_one_letter_code
_entity_poly.pdbx_strand_id
1 'polypeptide(L)'
;MCHQATETEPSFGEGNAEGRSLAEVTALEQCSTLQNLKTECSKCIAVQLDDVFRQLDKCTIERDRYKSEIEVLEVEKNQMACQCEELKAELAQLKASIPQAVARANDSTTSNVEDSVNFSDGESLKLRSLRVNVGQLLATIMPDLDLQQVNYDIDVVDEILGQVVEQMHEISST
;
A
#
# COMPACT_ATOMS: atom_id res chain seq x y z
N MET A 1 -83.84 23.40 81.14
CA MET A 1 -82.41 23.71 81.27
C MET A 1 -81.71 22.48 81.82
N CYS A 2 -80.66 22.03 81.12
CA CYS A 2 -79.65 21.00 81.47
C CYS A 2 -80.16 19.54 81.49
N HIS A 3 -80.13 18.79 80.37
CA HIS A 3 -79.00 18.11 79.70
C HIS A 3 -78.38 16.93 80.48
N GLN A 4 -78.73 15.71 80.06
CA GLN A 4 -77.80 14.57 80.04
C GLN A 4 -77.96 13.88 78.68
N ALA A 5 -76.87 13.89 77.91
CA ALA A 5 -76.76 13.28 76.59
C ALA A 5 -76.25 11.85 76.75
N THR A 6 -76.96 10.92 76.12
CA THR A 6 -76.62 9.51 76.01
C THR A 6 -75.46 9.29 75.04
N GLU A 7 -74.64 8.31 75.37
CA GLU A 7 -73.39 7.89 74.74
C GLU A 7 -73.50 7.60 73.24
N THR A 8 -72.47 8.01 72.50
CA THR A 8 -72.02 7.29 71.31
C THR A 8 -70.51 7.14 71.41
N GLU A 9 -70.06 5.99 71.92
CA GLU A 9 -68.67 5.52 71.79
C GLU A 9 -68.30 5.47 70.30
N PRO A 10 -67.27 6.19 69.83
CA PRO A 10 -66.75 5.95 68.50
C PRO A 10 -65.90 4.67 68.59
N SER A 11 -66.40 3.60 67.98
CA SER A 11 -65.62 2.40 67.65
C SER A 11 -64.44 2.79 66.75
N PHE A 12 -63.34 3.23 67.36
CA PHE A 12 -62.04 3.40 66.74
C PHE A 12 -61.26 2.10 66.94
N GLY A 13 -61.44 1.18 66.00
CA GLY A 13 -60.64 -0.03 65.90
C GLY A 13 -60.59 -0.46 64.45
N GLU A 14 -59.37 -0.77 63.97
CA GLU A 14 -59.09 -1.61 62.79
C GLU A 14 -58.87 -0.96 61.42
N GLY A 15 -59.34 0.26 61.13
CA GLY A 15 -59.09 0.89 59.79
C GLY A 15 -57.67 1.45 59.54
N ASN A 16 -56.86 1.64 60.59
CA ASN A 16 -55.57 2.37 60.51
C ASN A 16 -54.33 1.46 60.56
N ALA A 17 -54.47 0.20 61.00
CA ALA A 17 -53.36 -0.74 61.09
C ALA A 17 -53.06 -1.41 59.73
N GLU A 18 -54.11 -1.77 58.98
CA GLU A 18 -53.99 -2.42 57.67
C GLU A 18 -53.43 -1.48 56.59
N GLY A 19 -53.87 -0.21 56.57
CA GLY A 19 -53.32 0.80 55.66
C GLY A 19 -51.85 1.13 55.93
N ARG A 20 -51.42 1.05 57.20
CA ARG A 20 -50.02 1.26 57.60
C ARG A 20 -49.14 0.06 57.22
N SER A 21 -49.66 -1.16 57.36
CA SER A 21 -48.99 -2.39 56.92
C SER A 21 -48.84 -2.45 55.39
N LEU A 22 -49.87 -2.06 54.63
CA LEU A 22 -49.80 -1.99 53.16
C LEU A 22 -48.78 -0.94 52.67
N ALA A 23 -48.72 0.23 53.32
CA ALA A 23 -47.73 1.26 53.02
C ALA A 23 -46.28 0.80 53.31
N GLU A 24 -46.08 0.00 54.35
CA GLU A 24 -44.77 -0.55 54.70
C GLU A 24 -44.32 -1.64 53.71
N VAL A 25 -45.22 -2.53 53.30
CA VAL A 25 -44.95 -3.57 52.27
C VAL A 25 -44.62 -2.93 50.92
N THR A 26 -45.37 -1.91 50.51
CA THR A 26 -45.10 -1.18 49.26
C THR A 26 -43.77 -0.40 49.31
N ALA A 27 -43.40 0.18 50.45
CA ALA A 27 -42.09 0.82 50.62
C ALA A 27 -40.92 -0.18 50.57
N LEU A 28 -41.08 -1.37 51.16
CA LEU A 28 -40.11 -2.48 51.08
C LEU A 28 -39.92 -2.95 49.64
N GLU A 29 -41.00 -3.10 48.88
CA GLU A 29 -40.98 -3.51 47.47
C GLU A 29 -40.30 -2.44 46.58
N GLN A 30 -40.56 -1.16 46.84
CA GLN A 30 -39.86 -0.04 46.18
C GLN A 30 -38.36 -0.02 46.50
N CYS A 31 -37.98 -0.24 47.76
CA CYS A 31 -36.58 -0.36 48.17
C CYS A 31 -35.88 -1.54 47.48
N SER A 32 -36.53 -2.70 47.41
CA SER A 32 -36.02 -3.87 46.69
C SER A 32 -35.81 -3.56 45.21
N THR A 33 -36.79 -2.90 44.58
CA THR A 33 -36.73 -2.50 43.17
C THR A 33 -35.55 -1.54 42.92
N LEU A 34 -35.39 -0.51 43.75
CA LEU A 34 -34.27 0.44 43.67
C LEU A 34 -32.91 -0.25 43.86
N GLN A 35 -32.82 -1.19 44.80
CA GLN A 35 -31.60 -1.96 45.04
C GLN A 35 -31.25 -2.84 43.82
N ASN A 36 -32.23 -3.50 43.23
CA ASN A 36 -32.04 -4.30 42.01
C ASN A 36 -31.57 -3.41 40.85
N LEU A 37 -32.24 -2.28 40.60
CA LEU A 37 -31.82 -1.33 39.56
C LEU A 37 -30.40 -0.81 39.79
N LYS A 38 -30.03 -0.48 41.04
CA LYS A 38 -28.67 -0.05 41.39
C LYS A 38 -27.65 -1.12 41.06
N THR A 39 -27.92 -2.38 41.44
CA THR A 39 -27.00 -3.48 41.14
C THR A 39 -26.86 -3.72 39.65
N GLU A 40 -27.95 -3.65 38.89
CA GLU A 40 -27.94 -3.91 37.46
C GLU A 40 -27.27 -2.78 36.68
N CYS A 41 -27.50 -1.52 37.08
CA CYS A 41 -26.78 -0.37 36.56
C CYS A 41 -25.27 -0.46 36.85
N SER A 42 -24.89 -0.84 38.08
CA SER A 42 -23.48 -0.99 38.45
C SER A 42 -22.78 -2.10 37.65
N LYS A 43 -23.45 -3.24 37.44
CA LYS A 43 -22.94 -4.33 36.60
C LYS A 43 -22.81 -3.91 35.14
N CYS A 44 -23.83 -3.22 34.60
CA CYS A 44 -23.84 -2.77 33.22
C CYS A 44 -22.69 -1.79 32.94
N ILE A 45 -22.44 -0.86 33.87
CA ILE A 45 -21.31 0.07 33.77
C ILE A 45 -19.98 -0.67 33.87
N ALA A 46 -19.84 -1.64 34.77
CA ALA A 46 -18.62 -2.43 34.90
C ALA A 46 -18.28 -3.21 33.63
N VAL A 47 -19.26 -3.90 33.03
CA VAL A 47 -19.06 -4.64 31.78
C VAL A 47 -18.70 -3.71 30.61
N GLN A 48 -19.38 -2.57 30.49
CA GLN A 48 -19.05 -1.58 29.45
C GLN A 48 -17.64 -1.01 29.61
N LEU A 49 -17.23 -0.74 30.85
CA LEU A 49 -15.90 -0.23 31.14
C LEU A 49 -14.81 -1.26 30.78
N ASP A 50 -15.02 -2.53 31.12
CA ASP A 50 -14.13 -3.64 30.75
C ASP A 50 -14.02 -3.79 29.22
N ASP A 51 -15.14 -3.67 28.52
CA ASP A 51 -15.16 -3.74 27.05
C ASP A 51 -14.41 -2.58 26.40
N VAL A 52 -14.48 -1.38 26.96
CA VAL A 52 -13.72 -0.21 26.50
C VAL A 52 -12.23 -0.38 26.79
N PHE A 53 -11.85 -0.87 27.97
CA PHE A 53 -10.43 -1.15 28.28
C PHE A 53 -9.86 -2.21 27.34
N ARG A 54 -10.58 -3.30 27.10
CA ARG A 54 -10.14 -4.33 26.15
C ARG A 54 -9.99 -3.80 24.73
N GLN A 55 -10.83 -2.86 24.31
CA GLN A 55 -10.69 -2.19 23.01
C GLN A 55 -9.48 -1.25 23.00
N LEU A 56 -9.26 -0.49 24.06
CA LEU A 56 -8.09 0.40 24.19
C LEU A 56 -6.78 -0.40 24.15
N ASP A 57 -6.72 -1.56 24.80
CA ASP A 57 -5.55 -2.44 24.76
C ASP A 57 -5.27 -2.95 23.35
N LYS A 58 -6.31 -3.37 22.62
CA LYS A 58 -6.18 -3.79 21.22
C LYS A 58 -5.67 -2.65 20.35
N CYS A 59 -6.27 -1.47 20.44
CA CYS A 59 -5.83 -0.30 19.68
C CYS A 59 -4.40 0.12 20.06
N THR A 60 -4.01 -0.02 21.32
CA THR A 60 -2.66 0.24 21.80
C THR A 60 -1.64 -0.70 21.15
N ILE A 61 -1.93 -2.01 21.14
CA ILE A 61 -1.07 -3.02 20.51
C ILE A 61 -0.96 -2.77 19.00
N GLU A 62 -2.08 -2.50 18.32
CA GLU A 62 -2.07 -2.21 16.87
C GLU A 62 -1.27 -0.96 16.54
N ARG A 63 -1.44 0.12 17.32
CA ARG A 63 -0.65 1.35 17.18
C ARG A 63 0.85 1.06 17.32
N ASP A 64 1.24 0.30 18.33
CA ASP A 64 2.65 0.00 18.58
C ASP A 64 3.24 -0.87 17.45
N ARG A 65 2.46 -1.80 16.92
CA ARG A 65 2.82 -2.58 15.73
C ARG A 65 3.02 -1.67 14.51
N TYR A 66 2.07 -0.79 14.20
CA TYR A 66 2.20 0.14 13.08
C TYR A 66 3.40 1.09 13.24
N LYS A 67 3.67 1.53 14.47
CA LYS A 67 4.83 2.38 14.76
C LYS A 67 6.14 1.66 14.44
N SER A 68 6.26 0.38 14.82
CA SER A 68 7.43 -0.44 14.50
C SER A 68 7.54 -0.69 12.98
N GLU A 69 6.43 -0.93 12.30
CA GLU A 69 6.40 -1.13 10.84
C GLU A 69 6.89 0.12 10.09
N ILE A 70 6.45 1.31 10.53
CA ILE A 70 6.92 2.59 9.98
C ILE A 70 8.43 2.77 10.19
N GLU A 71 8.95 2.44 11.37
CA GLU A 71 10.39 2.56 11.66
C GLU A 71 11.23 1.67 10.75
N VAL A 72 10.79 0.42 10.53
CA VAL A 72 11.46 -0.51 9.60
C VAL A 72 11.44 0.04 8.16
N LEU A 73 10.26 0.48 7.69
CA LEU A 73 10.13 1.04 6.34
C LEU A 73 10.97 2.31 6.15
N GLU A 74 11.11 3.13 7.19
CA GLU A 74 11.95 4.32 7.13
C GLU A 74 13.45 3.98 7.01
N VAL A 75 13.90 2.95 7.74
CA VAL A 75 15.27 2.42 7.60
C VAL A 75 15.51 1.86 6.20
N GLU A 76 14.59 1.05 5.68
CA GLU A 76 14.69 0.49 4.32
C GLU A 76 14.72 1.58 3.24
N LYS A 77 13.83 2.58 3.35
CA LYS A 77 13.81 3.75 2.46
C LYS A 77 15.16 4.46 2.43
N ASN A 78 15.74 4.72 3.61
CA ASN A 78 17.02 5.40 3.71
C ASN A 78 18.16 4.55 3.14
N GLN A 79 18.15 3.24 3.39
CA GLN A 79 19.11 2.30 2.81
C GLN A 79 19.06 2.29 1.28
N MET A 80 17.85 2.24 0.69
CA MET A 80 17.67 2.32 -0.76
C MET A 80 18.13 3.66 -1.33
N ALA A 81 17.86 4.76 -0.63
CA ALA A 81 18.34 6.08 -1.05
C ALA A 81 19.87 6.13 -1.09
N CYS A 82 20.57 5.60 -0.07
CA CYS A 82 22.02 5.50 -0.07
C CYS A 82 22.55 4.68 -1.25
N GLN A 83 21.98 3.50 -1.50
CA GLN A 83 22.37 2.66 -2.64
C GLN A 83 22.14 3.35 -3.99
N CYS A 84 21.06 4.12 -4.13
CA CYS A 84 20.82 4.88 -5.35
C CYS A 84 21.88 5.97 -5.56
N GLU A 85 22.31 6.66 -4.51
CA GLU A 85 23.38 7.66 -4.61
C GLU A 85 24.75 7.03 -4.90
N GLU A 86 25.05 5.87 -4.31
CA GLU A 86 26.25 5.08 -4.62
C GLU A 86 26.29 4.67 -6.10
N LEU A 87 25.20 4.07 -6.61
CA LEU A 87 25.12 3.66 -8.03
C LEU A 87 25.19 4.86 -8.98
N LYS A 88 24.58 5.99 -8.64
CA LYS A 88 24.71 7.23 -9.43
C LYS A 88 26.16 7.70 -9.47
N ALA A 89 26.88 7.65 -8.35
CA ALA A 89 28.28 8.02 -8.28
C ALA A 89 29.16 7.07 -9.11
N GLU A 90 28.94 5.76 -9.03
CA GLU A 90 29.62 4.76 -9.85
C GLU A 90 29.36 4.98 -11.35
N LEU A 91 28.11 5.22 -11.74
CA LEU A 91 27.76 5.55 -13.12
C LEU A 91 28.43 6.83 -13.60
N ALA A 92 28.48 7.88 -12.78
CA ALA A 92 29.16 9.12 -13.12
C ALA A 92 30.67 8.91 -13.29
N GLN A 93 31.30 8.11 -12.42
CA GLN A 93 32.71 7.76 -12.50
C GLN A 93 33.02 6.93 -13.74
N LEU A 94 32.18 5.93 -14.07
CA LEU A 94 32.33 5.12 -15.26
C LEU A 94 32.18 5.96 -16.52
N LYS A 95 31.16 6.82 -16.58
CA LYS A 95 30.95 7.79 -17.67
C LYS A 95 32.15 8.72 -17.84
N ALA A 96 32.77 9.19 -16.77
CA ALA A 96 33.97 10.03 -16.84
C ALA A 96 35.23 9.25 -17.28
N SER A 97 35.30 7.95 -16.99
CA SER A 97 36.43 7.09 -17.35
C SER A 97 36.44 6.70 -18.83
N ILE A 98 35.27 6.64 -19.49
CA ILE A 98 35.14 6.30 -20.92
C ILE A 98 35.90 7.31 -21.81
N PRO A 99 35.71 8.64 -21.71
CA PRO A 99 36.49 9.61 -22.48
C PRO A 99 38.00 9.53 -22.21
N GLN A 100 38.44 9.23 -20.99
CA GLN A 100 39.86 9.09 -20.66
C GLN A 100 40.50 7.85 -21.29
N ALA A 101 39.76 6.73 -21.38
CA ALA A 101 40.20 5.52 -22.07
C ALA A 101 40.28 5.74 -23.59
N VAL A 102 39.29 6.45 -24.17
CA VAL A 102 39.25 6.77 -25.61
C VAL A 102 40.32 7.79 -25.99
N ALA A 103 40.56 8.81 -25.17
CA ALA A 103 41.63 9.80 -25.40
C ALA A 103 43.04 9.18 -25.35
N ARG A 104 43.25 8.16 -24.51
CA ARG A 104 44.53 7.42 -24.46
C ARG A 104 44.71 6.41 -25.60
N ALA A 105 43.62 5.92 -26.19
CA ALA A 105 43.66 5.04 -27.36
C ALA A 105 43.87 5.81 -28.68
N ASN A 106 43.39 7.05 -28.76
CA ASN A 106 43.43 7.86 -29.98
C ASN A 106 44.73 8.66 -30.20
N ASP A 107 45.68 8.65 -29.26
CA ASP A 107 47.02 9.24 -29.45
C ASP A 107 47.95 8.36 -30.32
N SER A 108 47.43 7.30 -30.94
CA SER A 108 48.19 6.41 -31.83
C SER A 108 47.61 6.19 -33.22
N THR A 109 46.40 6.65 -33.54
CA THR A 109 45.96 6.65 -34.95
C THR A 109 44.97 7.76 -35.23
N THR A 110 45.23 8.46 -36.32
CA THR A 110 44.46 9.58 -36.86
C THR A 110 43.01 9.18 -37.19
N SER A 111 42.08 10.11 -36.98
CA SER A 111 40.99 10.50 -37.90
C SER A 111 39.64 10.70 -37.21
N ASN A 112 38.99 11.78 -37.63
CA ASN A 112 37.65 12.23 -37.29
C ASN A 112 36.63 11.09 -37.17
N VAL A 113 35.99 10.96 -36.00
CA VAL A 113 34.57 10.63 -35.93
C VAL A 113 33.96 11.50 -34.83
N GLU A 114 32.83 12.08 -35.20
CA GLU A 114 32.15 13.17 -34.54
C GLU A 114 31.62 12.81 -33.14
N ASP A 115 31.64 13.85 -32.33
CA ASP A 115 30.94 14.10 -31.08
C ASP A 115 29.51 13.51 -31.05
N SER A 116 29.37 12.24 -30.64
CA SER A 116 28.06 11.58 -30.47
C SER A 116 28.07 10.63 -29.28
N VAL A 117 28.11 11.19 -28.07
CA VAL A 117 27.96 10.38 -26.83
C VAL A 117 26.77 10.83 -25.98
N ASN A 118 25.81 11.54 -26.59
CA ASN A 118 24.57 11.99 -25.93
C ASN A 118 23.27 11.60 -26.66
N PHE A 119 23.34 10.73 -27.67
CA PHE A 119 22.18 10.28 -28.45
C PHE A 119 21.59 8.91 -28.01
N SER A 120 22.21 8.20 -27.06
CA SER A 120 22.29 6.73 -27.15
C SER A 120 21.20 5.85 -26.51
N ASP A 121 20.02 6.37 -26.16
CA ASP A 121 18.93 5.48 -25.65
C ASP A 121 17.66 5.61 -26.49
N GLY A 122 17.16 6.83 -26.69
CA GLY A 122 15.97 7.06 -27.52
C GLY A 122 16.18 6.73 -29.01
N GLU A 123 17.35 7.05 -29.58
CA GLU A 123 17.66 6.71 -30.97
C GLU A 123 18.00 5.23 -31.13
N SER A 124 18.71 4.64 -30.16
CA SER A 124 18.97 3.20 -30.12
C SER A 124 17.67 2.38 -30.07
N LEU A 125 16.68 2.81 -29.28
CA LEU A 125 15.36 2.17 -29.23
C LEU A 125 14.59 2.33 -30.54
N LYS A 126 14.66 3.49 -31.19
CA LYS A 126 14.05 3.71 -32.52
C LYS A 126 14.70 2.84 -33.59
N LEU A 127 16.04 2.72 -33.56
CA LEU A 127 16.79 1.89 -34.51
C LEU A 127 16.47 0.41 -34.30
N ARG A 128 16.42 -0.06 -33.04
CA ARG A 128 15.95 -1.41 -32.70
C ARG A 128 14.55 -1.65 -33.24
N SER A 129 13.62 -0.72 -33.01
CA SER A 129 12.23 -0.82 -33.51
C SER A 129 12.18 -0.90 -35.05
N LEU A 130 13.00 -0.10 -35.74
CA LEU A 130 13.12 -0.17 -37.18
C LEU A 130 13.65 -1.53 -37.65
N ARG A 131 14.70 -2.06 -37.00
CA ARG A 131 15.26 -3.38 -37.30
C ARG A 131 14.25 -4.50 -37.07
N VAL A 132 13.37 -4.40 -36.08
CA VAL A 132 12.26 -5.35 -35.89
C VAL A 132 11.30 -5.32 -37.07
N ASN A 133 10.89 -4.14 -37.51
CA ASN A 133 9.98 -4.00 -38.66
C ASN A 133 10.63 -4.52 -39.95
N VAL A 134 11.91 -4.22 -40.16
CA VAL A 134 12.68 -4.74 -41.31
C VAL A 134 12.81 -6.25 -41.24
N GLY A 135 13.13 -6.83 -40.07
CA GLY A 135 13.18 -8.29 -39.90
C GLY A 135 11.84 -8.96 -40.23
N GLN A 136 10.73 -8.40 -39.76
CA GLN A 136 9.39 -8.87 -40.11
C GLN A 136 9.12 -8.82 -41.62
N LEU A 137 9.55 -7.73 -42.29
CA LEU A 137 9.43 -7.62 -43.74
C LEU A 137 10.32 -8.64 -44.45
N LEU A 138 11.55 -8.85 -44.01
CA LEU A 138 12.47 -9.84 -44.56
C LEU A 138 11.89 -11.25 -44.47
N ALA A 139 11.18 -11.60 -43.39
CA ALA A 139 10.50 -12.90 -43.27
C ALA A 139 9.41 -13.13 -44.34
N THR A 140 8.87 -12.07 -44.96
CA THR A 140 7.94 -12.22 -46.10
C THR A 140 8.66 -12.60 -47.40
N ILE A 141 9.94 -12.24 -47.51
CA ILE A 141 10.80 -12.51 -48.67
C ILE A 141 11.58 -13.82 -48.46
N MET A 142 11.96 -14.10 -47.21
CA MET A 142 12.70 -15.28 -46.75
C MET A 142 11.89 -16.02 -45.66
N PRO A 143 10.99 -16.94 -46.04
CA PRO A 143 10.12 -17.64 -45.09
C PRO A 143 10.86 -18.48 -44.04
N ASP A 144 12.10 -18.90 -44.37
CA ASP A 144 12.95 -19.69 -43.48
C ASP A 144 13.73 -18.83 -42.47
N LEU A 145 13.58 -17.50 -42.50
CA LEU A 145 14.22 -16.59 -41.55
C LEU A 145 13.55 -16.71 -40.17
N ASP A 146 14.25 -17.34 -39.22
CA ASP A 146 13.78 -17.45 -37.85
C ASP A 146 13.99 -16.15 -37.06
N LEU A 147 12.93 -15.34 -36.99
CA LEU A 147 12.93 -14.06 -36.26
C LEU A 147 13.22 -14.19 -34.76
N GLN A 148 13.08 -15.38 -34.17
CA GLN A 148 13.38 -15.59 -32.75
C GLN A 148 14.89 -15.65 -32.48
N GLN A 149 15.70 -15.99 -33.49
CA GLN A 149 17.15 -16.08 -33.36
C GLN A 149 17.86 -14.77 -33.73
N VAL A 150 17.15 -13.80 -34.30
CA VAL A 150 17.73 -12.53 -34.74
C VAL A 150 17.88 -11.57 -33.55
N ASN A 151 19.11 -11.10 -33.34
CA ASN A 151 19.39 -10.03 -32.37
C ASN A 151 19.25 -8.65 -33.03
N TYR A 152 18.23 -7.90 -32.62
CA TYR A 152 17.90 -6.57 -33.15
C TYR A 152 18.72 -5.42 -32.54
N ASP A 153 19.52 -5.70 -31.51
CA ASP A 153 20.38 -4.70 -30.87
C ASP A 153 21.69 -4.44 -31.64
N ILE A 154 21.96 -5.28 -32.64
CA ILE A 154 23.18 -5.24 -33.46
C ILE A 154 22.81 -5.29 -34.95
N ASP A 155 23.81 -5.18 -35.82
CA ASP A 155 23.65 -4.94 -37.25
C ASP A 155 23.28 -6.20 -38.07
N VAL A 156 22.83 -7.29 -37.43
CA VAL A 156 22.50 -8.56 -38.09
C VAL A 156 21.38 -8.39 -39.12
N VAL A 157 20.36 -7.61 -38.81
CA VAL A 157 19.26 -7.33 -39.75
C VAL A 157 19.77 -6.54 -40.97
N ASP A 158 20.73 -5.64 -40.76
CA ASP A 158 21.30 -4.79 -41.81
C ASP A 158 22.14 -5.66 -42.79
N GLU A 159 22.87 -6.65 -42.27
CA GLU A 159 23.62 -7.62 -43.08
C GLU A 159 22.70 -8.51 -43.92
N ILE A 160 21.64 -9.07 -43.32
CA ILE A 160 20.66 -9.89 -44.03
C ILE A 160 19.96 -9.07 -45.13
N LEU A 161 19.56 -7.84 -44.80
CA LEU A 161 18.97 -6.92 -45.77
C LEU A 161 19.93 -6.65 -46.93
N GLY A 162 21.22 -6.43 -46.64
CA GLY A 162 22.26 -6.25 -47.64
C GLY A 162 22.33 -7.42 -48.63
N GLN A 163 22.39 -8.65 -48.11
CA GLN A 163 22.43 -9.86 -48.94
C GLN A 163 21.19 -10.00 -49.84
N VAL A 164 19.99 -9.72 -49.30
CA VAL A 164 18.76 -9.77 -50.09
C VAL A 164 18.77 -8.73 -51.20
N VAL A 165 19.21 -7.50 -50.92
CA VAL A 165 19.30 -6.43 -51.92
C VAL A 165 20.30 -6.77 -53.02
N GLU A 166 21.46 -7.33 -52.67
CA GLU A 166 22.46 -7.80 -53.63
C GLU A 166 21.89 -8.91 -54.54
N GLN A 167 21.26 -9.92 -53.95
CA GLN A 167 20.63 -11.01 -54.68
C GLN A 167 19.55 -10.51 -55.64
N MET A 168 18.72 -9.55 -55.22
CA MET A 168 17.70 -8.94 -56.09
C MET A 168 18.33 -8.21 -57.29
N HIS A 169 19.49 -7.59 -57.10
CA HIS A 169 20.22 -6.91 -58.17
C HIS A 169 20.81 -7.90 -59.19
N GLU A 170 21.31 -9.05 -58.74
CA GLU A 170 21.80 -10.13 -59.61
C GLU A 170 20.67 -10.73 -60.45
N ILE A 171 19.52 -11.02 -59.84
CA ILE A 171 18.34 -11.56 -60.55
C ILE A 171 17.77 -10.54 -61.55
N SER A 172 17.77 -9.25 -61.21
CA SER A 172 17.23 -8.21 -62.10
C SER A 172 18.14 -7.86 -63.29
N SER A 173 19.40 -8.31 -63.26
CA SER A 173 20.40 -8.05 -64.30
C SER A 173 20.60 -9.22 -65.28
N THR A 174 19.87 -10.33 -65.10
CA THR A 174 19.84 -11.50 -65.99
C THR A 174 18.57 -11.53 -66.84
#